data_AF-A0A4Y2JYZ1-F1
#
_entry.id   AF-A0A4Y2JYZ1-F1
#
_cell.length_a   1.000
_cell.length_b   1.000
_cell.length_c   1.000
_cell.angle_alpha   90.00
_cell.angle_beta   90.00
_cell.angle_gamma   90.00
#
_symmetry.space_group_name_H-M   'P 1'
#
loop_
_entity.id
_entity.type
_entity.pdbx_description
1 polymer ?
#
loop_
_entity_poly.entity_id
_entity_poly.type
_entity_poly.pdbx_seq_one_letter_code
_entity_poly.pdbx_strand_id
1 'polypeptide(L)'
;MTDSSRSAQRAVIQFLRAELENASQIYRRMKEVRRKQCLARCTIFRWRQHYEAGRVNIKDFPRPEKAHVVAIPTISAIRQNRRITTREIAVELLISKGTVHHIIHKKLGYGKLCAQWVHL
;
A
#
# COMPACT_ATOMS: atom_id res chain seq x y z
N MET A 1 6.40 15.87 -8.32
CA MET A 1 7.20 16.56 -7.29
C MET A 1 6.31 17.34 -6.31
N THR A 2 5.50 16.66 -5.47
CA THR A 2 4.63 17.31 -4.46
C THR A 2 4.70 16.64 -3.08
N ASP A 3 5.56 15.64 -2.91
CA ASP A 3 5.68 14.85 -1.68
C ASP A 3 6.47 15.58 -0.57
N SER A 4 7.38 16.48 -0.96
CA SER A 4 8.27 17.21 -0.05
C SER A 4 7.51 18.04 0.99
N SER A 5 6.35 18.61 0.65
CA SER A 5 5.54 19.40 1.58
C SER A 5 4.80 18.54 2.60
N ARG A 6 4.29 17.37 2.19
CA ARG A 6 3.54 16.46 3.08
C ARG A 6 4.48 15.71 4.02
N SER A 7 5.60 15.21 3.51
CA SER A 7 6.63 14.56 4.33
C SER A 7 7.23 15.53 5.36
N ALA A 8 7.51 16.79 4.98
CA ALA A 8 7.99 17.80 5.93
C ALA A 8 6.97 18.08 7.06
N GLN A 9 5.69 18.18 6.72
CA GLN A 9 4.63 18.36 7.73
C GLN A 9 4.51 17.15 8.67
N ARG A 10 4.74 15.92 8.19
CA ARG A 10 4.78 14.71 9.03
C ARG A 10 5.98 14.68 9.97
N ALA A 11 7.14 15.13 9.51
CA ALA A 11 8.33 15.29 10.37
C ALA A 11 8.05 16.26 11.53
N VAL A 12 7.36 17.37 11.26
CA VAL A 12 6.93 18.32 12.31
C VAL A 12 5.99 17.64 13.31
N ILE A 13 5.02 16.84 12.86
CA ILE A 13 4.13 16.08 13.76
C ILE A 13 4.95 15.14 14.67
N GLN A 14 5.95 14.44 14.11
CA GLN A 14 6.81 13.54 14.87
C GLN A 14 7.63 14.27 15.94
N PHE A 15 8.18 15.44 15.58
CA PHE A 15 8.93 16.29 16.50
C PHE A 15 8.06 16.82 17.64
N LEU A 16 6.89 17.42 17.33
CA LEU A 16 6.00 17.97 18.35
C LEU A 16 5.39 16.88 19.25
N ARG A 17 5.23 15.65 18.73
CA ARG A 17 4.87 14.49 19.56
C ARG A 17 5.99 14.15 20.56
N ALA A 18 7.25 14.29 20.19
CA ALA A 18 8.38 14.07 21.10
C ALA A 18 8.44 15.14 22.21
N GLU A 19 7.96 16.36 21.93
CA GLU A 19 7.71 17.41 22.93
C GLU A 19 6.46 17.14 23.81
N LEU A 20 5.84 15.96 23.69
CA LEU A 20 4.64 15.54 24.43
C LEU A 20 3.37 16.35 24.14
N GLU A 21 3.28 17.01 22.98
CA GLU A 21 2.06 17.71 22.59
C GLU A 21 0.91 16.77 22.22
N ASN A 22 -0.30 17.21 22.56
CA ASN A 22 -1.54 16.58 22.15
C ASN A 22 -1.91 16.95 20.72
N ALA A 23 -2.63 16.06 20.01
CA ALA A 23 -2.95 16.24 18.60
C ALA A 23 -3.69 17.56 18.28
N SER A 24 -4.50 18.07 19.22
CA SER A 24 -5.16 19.38 19.09
C SER A 24 -4.18 20.56 19.15
N GLN A 25 -3.15 20.48 20.00
CA GLN A 25 -2.11 21.51 20.11
C GLN A 25 -1.24 21.53 18.85
N ILE A 26 -0.83 20.34 18.38
CA ILE A 26 -0.11 20.15 17.11
C ILE A 26 -0.91 20.76 15.94
N TYR A 27 -2.21 20.48 15.84
CA TYR A 27 -3.05 21.05 14.77
C TYR A 27 -3.09 22.58 14.81
N ARG A 28 -3.24 23.18 16.00
CA ARG A 28 -3.28 24.64 16.16
C ARG A 28 -1.97 25.27 15.70
N ARG A 29 -0.82 24.78 16.19
CA ARG A 29 0.52 25.25 15.81
C ARG A 29 0.77 25.11 14.30
N MET A 30 0.45 23.95 13.74
CA MET A 30 0.64 23.72 12.29
C MET A 30 -0.26 24.63 11.44
N LYS A 31 -1.50 24.88 11.88
CA LYS A 31 -2.45 25.77 11.19
C LYS A 31 -1.99 27.23 11.22
N GLU A 32 -1.40 27.68 12.32
CA GLU A 32 -0.85 29.04 12.44
C GLU A 32 0.30 29.26 11.43
N VAL A 33 1.22 28.30 11.32
CA VAL A 33 2.39 28.39 10.43
C VAL A 33 2.04 28.19 8.95
N ARG A 34 1.23 27.16 8.62
CA ARG A 34 0.98 26.76 7.22
C ARG A 34 -0.37 27.25 6.66
N ARG A 35 -1.25 27.79 7.51
CA ARG A 35 -2.57 28.33 7.16
C ARG A 35 -3.33 27.41 6.19
N LYS A 36 -3.45 27.81 4.92
CA LYS A 36 -4.19 27.10 3.86
C LYS A 36 -3.53 25.79 3.41
N GLN A 37 -2.22 25.63 3.63
CA GLN A 37 -1.45 24.45 3.20
C GLN A 37 -1.27 23.41 4.33
N CYS A 38 -1.87 23.64 5.49
CA CYS A 38 -1.81 22.71 6.62
C CYS A 38 -2.54 21.41 6.30
N LEU A 39 -1.98 20.27 6.72
CA LEU A 39 -2.69 18.99 6.71
C LEU A 39 -4.01 19.08 7.47
N ALA A 40 -5.00 18.33 6.98
CA ALA A 40 -6.30 18.24 7.64
C ALA A 40 -6.16 17.69 9.06
N ARG A 41 -7.01 18.16 9.99
CA ARG A 41 -6.99 17.76 11.40
C ARG A 41 -6.98 16.24 11.57
N CYS A 42 -7.85 15.52 10.85
CA CYS A 42 -7.92 14.06 10.89
C CYS A 42 -6.62 13.37 10.45
N THR A 43 -5.89 13.98 9.50
CA THR A 43 -4.60 13.45 9.04
C THR A 43 -3.55 13.59 10.12
N ILE A 44 -3.46 14.75 10.78
CA ILE A 44 -2.51 15.00 11.87
C ILE A 44 -2.75 14.02 13.03
N PHE A 45 -4.01 13.79 13.41
CA PHE A 45 -4.37 12.84 14.46
C PHE A 45 -3.94 11.42 14.12
N ARG A 46 -4.23 10.95 12.89
CA ARG A 46 -3.80 9.62 12.43
C ARG A 46 -2.27 9.47 12.46
N TRP A 47 -1.54 10.47 11.99
CA TRP A 47 -0.08 10.41 11.99
C TRP A 47 0.52 10.38 13.40
N ARG A 48 -0.01 11.18 14.34
CA ARG A 48 0.39 11.09 15.75
C ARG A 48 0.19 9.68 16.31
N GLN A 49 -0.99 9.08 16.09
CA GLN A 49 -1.27 7.71 16.53
C GLN A 49 -0.30 6.70 15.91
N HIS A 50 0.05 6.84 14.63
CA HIS A 50 1.05 5.97 14.01
C HIS A 50 2.43 6.12 14.67
N TYR A 51 2.86 7.35 15.00
CA TYR A 51 4.12 7.58 15.71
C TYR A 51 4.09 7.01 17.14
N GLU A 52 2.95 7.11 17.83
CA GLU A 52 2.75 6.48 19.15
C GLU A 52 2.79 4.95 19.07
N ALA A 53 2.29 4.37 17.98
CA ALA A 53 2.39 2.94 17.68
C ALA A 53 3.78 2.50 17.19
N GLY A 54 4.80 3.37 17.27
CA GLY A 54 6.19 3.04 16.95
C GLY A 54 6.58 3.18 15.47
N ARG A 55 5.73 3.76 14.61
CA ARG A 55 6.12 4.03 13.22
C ARG A 55 7.22 5.10 13.19
N VAL A 56 8.37 4.80 12.57
CA VAL A 56 9.47 5.79 12.44
C VAL A 56 9.50 6.44 11.05
N ASN A 57 8.96 5.78 10.03
CA ASN A 57 9.04 6.26 8.65
C ASN A 57 8.07 7.43 8.38
N ILE A 58 8.63 8.54 7.91
CA ILE A 58 7.93 9.79 7.53
C ILE A 58 7.22 9.64 6.18
N LYS A 59 7.78 8.82 5.28
CA LYS A 59 7.20 8.59 3.95
C LYS A 59 6.02 7.63 4.05
N ASP A 60 5.11 7.74 3.08
CA ASP A 60 4.08 6.73 2.91
C ASP A 60 4.74 5.40 2.54
N PHE A 61 4.25 4.32 3.14
CA PHE A 61 4.61 2.99 2.65
C PHE A 61 4.02 2.82 1.26
N PRO A 62 4.71 2.07 0.37
CA PRO A 62 4.10 1.67 -0.89
C PRO A 62 2.74 1.05 -0.58
N ARG A 63 1.71 1.52 -1.28
CA ARG A 63 0.37 0.96 -1.12
C ARG A 63 0.48 -0.54 -1.38
N PRO A 64 -0.03 -1.40 -0.49
CA PRO A 64 -0.11 -2.82 -0.78
C PRO A 64 -0.80 -2.98 -2.12
N GLU A 65 -0.06 -3.41 -3.13
CA GLU A 65 -0.67 -3.71 -4.42
C GLU A 65 -1.60 -4.88 -4.17
N LYS A 66 -2.89 -4.75 -4.53
CA LYS A 66 -3.87 -5.84 -4.46
C LYS A 66 -3.33 -7.14 -5.10
N ALA A 67 -2.41 -7.01 -6.04
CA ALA A 67 -1.68 -8.10 -6.67
C ALA A 67 -0.99 -9.03 -5.66
N HIS A 68 -0.44 -8.54 -4.54
CA HIS A 68 0.31 -9.38 -3.60
C HIS A 68 -0.58 -10.36 -2.84
N VAL A 69 -1.79 -9.94 -2.46
CA VAL A 69 -2.77 -10.79 -1.76
C VAL A 69 -3.29 -11.88 -2.71
N VAL A 70 -3.49 -11.53 -3.98
CA VAL A 70 -4.03 -12.44 -5.00
C VAL A 70 -2.95 -13.32 -5.65
N ALA A 71 -1.69 -12.89 -5.60
CA ALA A 71 -0.54 -13.64 -6.13
C ALA A 71 -0.34 -14.97 -5.40
N ILE A 72 -0.49 -15.01 -4.08
CA ILE A 72 -0.25 -16.23 -3.29
C ILE A 72 -1.24 -17.35 -3.68
N PRO A 73 -2.56 -17.13 -3.71
CA PRO A 73 -3.51 -18.12 -4.20
C PRO A 73 -3.28 -18.50 -5.67
N THR A 74 -2.92 -17.54 -6.52
CA THR A 74 -2.63 -17.79 -7.95
C THR A 74 -1.44 -18.75 -8.13
N ILE A 75 -0.35 -18.58 -7.35
CA ILE A 75 0.80 -19.50 -7.36
C ILE A 75 0.36 -20.90 -6.91
N SER A 76 -0.46 -21.00 -5.87
CA SER A 76 -0.95 -22.29 -5.36
C SER A 76 -1.74 -23.06 -6.43
N ALA A 77 -2.70 -22.40 -7.08
CA ALA A 77 -3.52 -23.01 -8.13
C ALA A 77 -2.67 -23.51 -9.32
N ILE A 78 -1.67 -22.72 -9.75
CA ILE A 78 -0.75 -23.10 -10.84
C ILE A 78 0.15 -24.28 -10.44
N ARG A 79 0.61 -24.33 -9.19
CA ARG A 79 1.45 -25.44 -8.70
C ARG A 79 0.66 -26.74 -8.58
N GLN A 80 -0.60 -26.68 -8.17
CA GLN A 80 -1.48 -27.84 -8.06
C GLN A 80 -1.87 -28.40 -9.42
N ASN A 81 -2.17 -27.53 -10.40
CA ASN A 81 -2.49 -27.93 -11.75
C ASN A 81 -1.78 -27.04 -12.78
N ARG A 82 -0.69 -27.57 -13.35
CA ARG A 82 0.10 -26.84 -14.35
C ARG A 82 -0.65 -26.55 -15.65
N ARG A 83 -1.78 -27.22 -15.93
CA ARG A 83 -2.59 -27.01 -17.14
C ARG A 83 -3.81 -26.10 -16.91
N ILE A 84 -4.03 -25.62 -15.68
CA ILE A 84 -5.17 -24.77 -15.32
C ILE A 84 -5.32 -23.57 -16.25
N THR A 85 -6.54 -23.16 -16.53
CA THR A 85 -6.84 -22.00 -17.37
C THR A 85 -6.97 -20.74 -16.52
N THR A 86 -6.71 -19.58 -17.14
CA THR A 86 -6.91 -18.28 -16.49
C THR A 86 -8.37 -18.06 -16.06
N ARG A 87 -9.34 -18.70 -16.73
CA ARG A 87 -10.77 -18.62 -16.38
C ARG A 87 -11.08 -19.41 -15.10
N GLU A 88 -10.53 -20.62 -14.96
CA GLU A 88 -10.72 -21.44 -13.75
C GLU A 88 -10.14 -20.72 -12.52
N ILE A 89 -8.93 -20.18 -12.62
CA ILE A 89 -8.33 -19.38 -11.53
C ILE A 89 -9.21 -18.15 -11.20
N ALA A 90 -9.76 -17.49 -12.23
CA ALA A 90 -10.62 -16.32 -12.02
C ALA A 90 -11.89 -16.66 -11.23
N VAL A 91 -12.50 -17.82 -11.53
CA VAL A 91 -13.67 -18.34 -10.81
C VAL A 91 -13.30 -18.74 -9.39
N GLU A 92 -12.22 -19.50 -9.21
CA GLU A 92 -11.76 -19.97 -7.90
C GLU A 92 -11.44 -18.82 -6.94
N LEU A 93 -10.79 -17.78 -7.44
CA LEU A 93 -10.37 -16.62 -6.65
C LEU A 93 -11.39 -15.48 -6.64
N LEU A 94 -12.55 -15.64 -7.30
CA LEU A 94 -13.61 -14.63 -7.43
C LEU A 94 -13.07 -13.27 -7.92
N ILE A 95 -12.21 -13.29 -8.92
CA ILE A 95 -11.56 -12.11 -9.49
C ILE A 95 -11.74 -12.06 -11.01
N SER A 96 -11.54 -10.87 -11.59
CA SER A 96 -11.63 -10.72 -13.04
C SER A 96 -10.51 -11.49 -13.75
N LYS A 97 -10.83 -12.10 -14.91
CA LYS A 97 -9.84 -12.74 -15.80
C LYS A 97 -8.65 -11.82 -16.13
N GLY A 98 -8.92 -10.52 -16.32
CA GLY A 98 -7.89 -9.52 -16.62
C GLY A 98 -6.89 -9.35 -15.48
N THR A 99 -7.39 -9.33 -14.23
CA THR A 99 -6.55 -9.30 -13.03
C THR A 99 -5.65 -10.54 -12.94
N VAL A 100 -6.21 -11.72 -13.16
CA VAL A 100 -5.44 -12.98 -13.16
C VAL A 100 -4.35 -12.94 -14.21
N HIS A 101 -4.69 -12.57 -15.45
CA HIS A 101 -3.73 -12.48 -16.54
C HIS A 101 -2.59 -11.51 -16.22
N HIS A 102 -2.90 -10.33 -15.68
CA HIS A 102 -1.90 -9.36 -15.25
C HIS A 102 -0.99 -9.93 -14.15
N ILE A 103 -1.55 -10.59 -13.14
CA ILE A 103 -0.76 -11.18 -12.04
C ILE A 103 0.17 -12.28 -12.57
N ILE A 104 -0.36 -13.22 -13.35
CA ILE A 104 0.42 -14.35 -13.88
C ILE A 104 1.60 -13.86 -14.72
N HIS A 105 1.35 -12.95 -15.68
CA HIS A 105 2.39 -12.56 -16.63
C HIS A 105 3.29 -11.41 -16.14
N LYS A 106 2.72 -10.41 -15.45
CA LYS A 106 3.46 -9.19 -15.06
C LYS A 106 4.02 -9.22 -13.65
N LYS A 107 3.42 -9.99 -12.74
CA LYS A 107 3.87 -10.08 -11.34
C LYS A 107 4.60 -11.38 -11.05
N LEU A 108 4.11 -12.50 -11.58
CA LEU A 108 4.67 -13.83 -11.32
C LEU A 108 5.61 -14.36 -12.41
N GLY A 109 5.69 -13.70 -13.57
CA GLY A 109 6.57 -14.10 -14.67
C GLY A 109 6.19 -15.43 -15.34
N TYR A 110 4.98 -15.95 -15.15
CA TYR A 110 4.59 -17.21 -15.78
C TYR A 110 4.20 -17.03 -17.24
N GLY A 111 4.69 -17.95 -18.09
CA GLY A 111 4.28 -18.14 -19.48
C GLY A 111 3.59 -19.49 -19.67
N LYS A 112 2.79 -19.61 -20.74
CA LYS A 112 2.16 -20.89 -21.10
C LYS A 112 2.96 -21.52 -22.24
N LEU A 113 3.58 -22.68 -22.00
CA LEU A 113 4.34 -23.47 -22.96
C LEU A 113 3.69 -24.86 -23.06
N CYS A 114 3.33 -25.30 -24.27
CA CYS A 114 2.70 -26.61 -24.50
C CYS A 114 1.52 -26.90 -23.53
N ALA A 115 0.64 -25.91 -23.37
CA ALA A 115 -0.50 -25.92 -22.45
C ALA A 115 -0.15 -25.96 -20.93
N GLN A 116 1.11 -25.89 -20.54
CA GLN A 116 1.56 -25.85 -19.14
C GLN A 116 2.08 -24.47 -18.75
N TRP A 117 1.89 -24.09 -17.49
CA TRP A 117 2.47 -22.88 -16.91
C TRP A 117 3.91 -23.10 -16.47
N VAL A 118 4.82 -22.35 -17.08
CA VAL A 118 6.26 -22.36 -16.80
C VAL A 118 6.67 -20.97 -16.32
N HIS A 119 7.51 -20.90 -15.30
CA HIS A 119 8.07 -19.64 -14.85
C HIS A 119 9.13 -19.19 -15.85
N LEU A 120 9.00 -17.97 -16.37
CA LEU A 120 9.95 -17.32 -17.29
C LEU A 120 10.72 -16.21 -16.57
#